data_AF-A0A377DSQ4-F1
#
_entry.id   AF-A0A377DSQ4-F1
#
_cell.length_a   1.000
_cell.length_b   1.000
_cell.length_c   1.000
_cell.angle_alpha   90.00
_cell.angle_beta   90.00
_cell.angle_gamma   90.00
#
_symmetry.space_group_name_H-M   'P 1'
#
loop_
_entity.id
_entity.type
_entity.pdbx_description
1 polymer ?
#
loop_
_entity_poly.entity_id
_entity_poly.type
_entity_poly.pdbx_seq_one_letter_code
_entity_poly.pdbx_strand_id
1 'polypeptide(L)'
;MNITPFPTLSPATIDAINVIGQWLAQDDFSGEVPYQADCVILAGNAVMPTIDAACKIARDQQIPLLISGGIGHSTTFLYSAIAQHPHYNTIRTTGRAEATILADIAHQFWHIPHEKIWIEDQSTNCGENARFSIALLNQAVERVHTAIVVQDPTMQRRTMATFRRMTGDNPDAPRWLSYPGFVPQLGNNADSVIFINQLQGLWPVERYLSLLTGELPRLRDDSDGYGPAGEILSFTLIFRQKSSMHGKR
;
A
#
# COMPACT_ATOMS: atom_id res chain seq x y z
N MET A 1 -9.15 19.99 -19.42
CA MET A 1 -9.47 20.61 -18.12
C MET A 1 -8.25 21.40 -17.69
N ASN A 2 -8.38 22.72 -17.49
CA ASN A 2 -7.30 23.49 -16.86
C ASN A 2 -7.19 23.01 -15.42
N ILE A 3 -6.17 22.21 -15.13
CA ILE A 3 -5.83 21.82 -13.77
C ILE A 3 -5.24 23.08 -13.14
N THR A 4 -6.01 23.74 -12.29
CA THR A 4 -5.47 24.83 -11.49
C THR A 4 -4.30 24.28 -10.68
N PRO A 5 -3.08 24.84 -10.80
CA PRO A 5 -1.94 24.32 -10.06
C PRO A 5 -2.18 24.45 -8.55
N PHE A 6 -1.73 23.47 -7.77
CA PHE A 6 -1.79 23.52 -6.31
C PHE A 6 -0.94 24.71 -5.81
N PRO A 7 -1.47 25.60 -4.96
CA PRO A 7 -0.77 26.83 -4.57
C PRO A 7 0.51 26.54 -3.79
N THR A 8 1.50 27.42 -3.93
CA THR A 8 2.73 27.38 -3.10
C THR A 8 2.40 27.38 -1.62
N LEU A 9 3.19 26.66 -0.83
CA LEU A 9 3.07 26.62 0.63
C LEU A 9 4.28 27.30 1.30
N SER A 10 4.14 27.70 2.56
CA SER A 10 5.28 28.22 3.32
C SER A 10 6.37 27.14 3.48
N PRO A 11 7.66 27.51 3.56
CA PRO A 11 8.74 26.53 3.79
C PRO A 11 8.49 25.65 5.01
N ALA A 12 8.03 26.23 6.12
CA ALA A 12 7.71 25.48 7.33
C ALA A 12 6.59 24.44 7.13
N THR A 13 5.60 24.75 6.27
CA THR A 13 4.53 23.80 5.92
C THR A 13 5.06 22.67 5.06
N ILE A 14 5.91 22.96 4.07
CA ILE A 14 6.56 21.95 3.23
C ILE A 14 7.41 21.01 4.09
N ASP A 15 8.21 21.57 5.01
CA ASP A 15 9.05 20.78 5.93
C ASP A 15 8.20 19.88 6.82
N ALA A 16 7.11 20.40 7.39
CA ALA A 16 6.19 19.60 8.20
C ALA A 16 5.55 18.45 7.42
N ILE A 17 5.11 18.70 6.17
CA ILE A 17 4.57 17.66 5.30
C ILE A 17 5.62 16.59 5.01
N ASN A 18 6.85 16.98 4.68
CA ASN A 18 7.94 16.05 4.36
C ASN A 18 8.35 15.20 5.58
N VAL A 19 8.38 15.79 6.78
CA VAL A 19 8.63 15.05 8.03
C VAL A 19 7.56 13.99 8.27
N ILE A 20 6.29 14.34 8.09
CA ILE A 20 5.18 13.38 8.24
C ILE A 20 5.23 12.32 7.14
N GLY A 21 5.49 12.70 5.89
CA GLY A 21 5.62 11.81 4.75
C GLY A 21 6.72 10.77 4.96
N GLN A 22 7.89 11.21 5.41
CA GLN A 22 9.00 10.34 5.79
C GLN A 22 8.62 9.40 6.94
N TRP A 23 7.94 9.91 7.97
CA TRP A 23 7.49 9.08 9.08
C TRP A 23 6.49 8.01 8.62
N LEU A 24 5.48 8.36 7.83
CA LEU A 24 4.46 7.41 7.33
C LEU A 24 5.05 6.35 6.40
N ALA A 25 6.00 6.73 5.54
CA ALA A 25 6.64 5.83 4.58
C ALA A 25 7.37 4.68 5.27
N GLN A 26 7.91 4.87 6.48
CA GLN A 26 8.55 3.83 7.30
C GLN A 26 9.41 2.88 6.44
N ASP A 27 10.45 3.39 5.79
CA ASP A 27 11.35 2.58 4.98
C ASP A 27 12.46 1.97 5.85
N ASP A 28 12.43 0.64 6.02
CA ASP A 28 13.45 -0.07 6.82
C ASP A 28 14.79 -0.16 6.07
N PHE A 29 14.82 0.14 4.77
CA PHE A 29 15.98 -0.02 3.90
C PHE A 29 16.56 1.34 3.52
N SER A 30 17.00 2.08 4.55
CA SER A 30 17.87 3.24 4.35
C SER A 30 19.34 2.80 4.42
N GLY A 31 20.08 2.92 3.30
CA GLY A 31 21.50 2.53 3.19
C GLY A 31 21.75 1.36 2.25
N GLU A 32 22.84 0.60 2.47
CA GLU A 32 23.34 -0.48 1.60
C GLU A 32 22.89 -1.90 1.99
N VAL A 33 21.93 -2.05 2.92
CA VAL A 33 21.53 -3.39 3.40
C VAL A 33 20.73 -4.12 2.31
N PRO A 34 21.13 -5.33 1.90
CA PRO A 34 20.38 -6.10 0.91
C PRO A 34 18.98 -6.44 1.43
N TYR A 35 17.99 -6.23 0.57
CA TYR A 35 16.66 -6.81 0.71
C TYR A 35 16.84 -8.34 0.66
N GLN A 36 16.83 -9.05 1.78
CA GLN A 36 16.75 -10.51 1.80
C GLN A 36 15.50 -10.92 2.56
N ALA A 37 14.59 -11.55 1.84
CA ALA A 37 13.32 -12.06 2.36
C ALA A 37 12.89 -13.32 1.59
N ASP A 38 11.95 -14.06 2.16
CA ASP A 38 11.42 -15.28 1.55
C ASP A 38 10.17 -14.99 0.70
N CYS A 39 9.58 -13.80 0.85
CA CYS A 39 8.36 -13.39 0.14
C CYS A 39 8.24 -11.85 0.10
N VAL A 40 7.60 -11.34 -0.95
CA VAL A 40 7.14 -9.94 -1.04
C VAL A 40 5.62 -9.92 -0.96
N ILE A 41 5.06 -9.02 -0.15
CA ILE A 41 3.63 -8.76 -0.06
C ILE A 41 3.36 -7.38 -0.64
N LEU A 42 2.65 -7.34 -1.77
CA LEU A 42 2.11 -6.11 -2.33
C LEU A 42 0.67 -5.93 -1.85
N ALA A 43 0.46 -4.97 -0.95
CA ALA A 43 -0.88 -4.58 -0.53
C ALA A 43 -1.50 -3.63 -1.58
N GLY A 44 -2.78 -3.86 -1.89
CA GLY A 44 -3.52 -3.17 -2.95
C GLY A 44 -3.44 -1.64 -2.82
N ASN A 45 -2.97 -1.00 -3.88
CA ASN A 45 -2.81 0.45 -3.98
C ASN A 45 -2.74 0.91 -5.44
N ALA A 46 -2.61 2.22 -5.65
CA ALA A 46 -2.64 2.86 -6.98
C ALA A 46 -1.33 3.55 -7.38
N VAL A 47 -0.23 3.27 -6.69
CA VAL A 47 1.03 4.01 -6.79
C VAL A 47 2.03 3.21 -7.61
N MET A 48 2.19 3.57 -8.87
CA MET A 48 2.95 2.74 -9.83
C MET A 48 4.40 2.49 -9.39
N PRO A 49 5.16 3.49 -8.88
CA PRO A 49 6.52 3.23 -8.38
C PRO A 49 6.58 2.21 -7.23
N THR A 50 5.57 2.19 -6.37
CA THR A 50 5.45 1.23 -5.26
C THR A 50 5.11 -0.18 -5.78
N ILE A 51 4.19 -0.27 -6.74
CA ILE A 51 3.83 -1.54 -7.39
C ILE A 51 5.05 -2.14 -8.11
N ASP A 52 5.76 -1.29 -8.86
CA ASP A 52 6.98 -1.64 -9.58
C ASP A 52 8.10 -2.07 -8.61
N ALA A 53 8.23 -1.39 -7.46
CA ALA A 53 9.18 -1.77 -6.42
C ALA A 53 8.94 -3.21 -5.90
N ALA A 54 7.68 -3.59 -5.64
CA ALA A 54 7.35 -4.96 -5.23
C ALA A 54 7.72 -5.98 -6.31
N CYS A 55 7.36 -5.70 -7.57
CA CYS A 55 7.66 -6.59 -8.69
C CYS A 55 9.17 -6.72 -8.94
N LYS A 56 9.92 -5.61 -8.86
CA LYS A 56 11.38 -5.56 -8.97
C LYS A 56 12.04 -6.48 -7.95
N ILE A 57 11.65 -6.37 -6.68
CA ILE A 57 12.20 -7.18 -5.58
C ILE A 57 11.93 -8.66 -5.83
N ALA A 58 10.66 -9.02 -6.08
CA ALA A 58 10.28 -10.41 -6.28
C ALA A 58 10.99 -11.05 -7.49
N ARG A 59 11.08 -10.31 -8.60
CA ARG A 59 11.79 -10.75 -9.82
C ARG A 59 13.28 -10.95 -9.56
N ASP A 60 13.94 -9.95 -8.99
CA ASP A 60 15.40 -9.96 -8.84
C ASP A 60 15.88 -11.00 -7.82
N GLN A 61 15.08 -11.25 -6.76
CA GLN A 61 15.38 -12.28 -5.76
C GLN A 61 14.80 -13.66 -6.10
N GLN A 62 13.96 -13.75 -7.14
CA GLN A 62 13.28 -14.99 -7.55
C GLN A 62 12.40 -15.61 -6.45
N ILE A 63 11.82 -14.76 -5.60
CA ILE A 63 10.95 -15.13 -4.48
C ILE A 63 9.47 -14.92 -4.81
N PRO A 64 8.54 -15.60 -4.12
CA PRO A 64 7.11 -15.37 -4.29
C PRO A 64 6.69 -13.92 -4.07
N LEU A 65 5.73 -13.47 -4.90
CA LEU A 65 5.02 -12.22 -4.77
C LEU A 65 3.56 -12.51 -4.39
N LEU A 66 3.21 -12.26 -3.13
CA LEU A 66 1.83 -12.26 -2.65
C LEU A 66 1.22 -10.90 -2.93
N ILE A 67 0.14 -10.85 -3.69
CA ILE A 67 -0.60 -9.63 -3.98
C ILE A 67 -1.95 -9.70 -3.28
N SER A 68 -2.22 -8.75 -2.37
CA SER A 68 -3.43 -8.74 -1.55
C SER A 68 -4.25 -7.48 -1.81
N GLY A 69 -5.46 -7.65 -2.34
CA GLY A 69 -6.39 -6.56 -2.63
C GLY A 69 -7.61 -7.04 -3.41
N GLY A 70 -8.79 -6.94 -2.81
CA GLY A 70 -10.07 -7.13 -3.46
C GLY A 70 -10.64 -5.83 -4.03
N ILE A 71 -11.82 -5.43 -3.53
CA ILE A 71 -12.49 -4.18 -3.90
C ILE A 71 -12.65 -3.32 -2.65
N GLY A 72 -12.07 -2.12 -2.65
CA GLY A 72 -12.06 -1.20 -1.53
C GLY A 72 -11.91 0.27 -1.96
N HIS A 73 -11.54 1.12 -1.00
CA HIS A 73 -11.47 2.58 -1.22
C HIS A 73 -10.41 3.00 -2.24
N SER A 74 -9.41 2.17 -2.52
CA SER A 74 -8.30 2.48 -3.44
C SER A 74 -8.56 2.03 -4.89
N THR A 75 -9.56 1.18 -5.09
CA THR A 75 -9.74 0.43 -6.34
C THR A 75 -9.96 1.33 -7.56
N THR A 76 -10.81 2.35 -7.44
CA THR A 76 -11.06 3.28 -8.56
C THR A 76 -9.86 4.18 -8.86
N PHE A 77 -9.02 4.46 -7.86
CA PHE A 77 -7.74 5.16 -8.07
C PHE A 77 -6.77 4.27 -8.84
N LEU A 78 -6.69 2.97 -8.51
CA LEU A 78 -5.89 2.01 -9.28
C LEU A 78 -6.38 1.93 -10.73
N TYR A 79 -7.69 1.85 -10.97
CA TYR A 79 -8.23 1.84 -12.33
C TYR A 79 -7.81 3.06 -13.13
N SER A 80 -7.87 4.24 -12.51
CA SER A 80 -7.48 5.51 -13.14
C SER A 80 -5.99 5.58 -13.42
N ALA A 81 -5.16 5.14 -12.46
CA ALA A 81 -3.71 5.12 -12.60
C ALA A 81 -3.27 4.18 -13.72
N ILE A 82 -3.88 3.00 -13.84
CA ILE A 82 -3.61 2.05 -14.93
C ILE A 82 -3.99 2.65 -16.28
N ALA A 83 -5.19 3.23 -16.39
CA ALA A 83 -5.67 3.83 -17.64
C ALA A 83 -4.78 4.98 -18.14
N GLN A 84 -4.12 5.70 -17.23
CA GLN A 84 -3.21 6.80 -17.54
C GLN A 84 -1.76 6.36 -17.74
N HIS A 85 -1.40 5.12 -17.35
CA HIS A 85 -0.02 4.65 -17.43
C HIS A 85 0.40 4.41 -18.89
N PRO A 86 1.59 4.84 -19.34
CA PRO A 86 2.01 4.70 -20.74
C PRO A 86 2.12 3.24 -21.22
N HIS A 87 2.37 2.31 -20.31
CA HIS A 87 2.52 0.89 -20.64
C HIS A 87 1.39 0.00 -20.12
N TYR A 88 0.83 0.31 -18.95
CA TYR A 88 -0.14 -0.57 -18.27
C TYR A 88 -1.57 -0.31 -18.73
N ASN A 89 -1.82 0.73 -19.54
CA ASN A 89 -3.15 1.07 -20.07
C ASN A 89 -3.82 -0.05 -20.88
N THR A 90 -3.09 -1.10 -21.26
CA THR A 90 -3.61 -2.29 -21.93
C THR A 90 -4.29 -3.28 -20.97
N ILE A 91 -4.03 -3.18 -19.66
CA ILE A 91 -4.62 -4.04 -18.64
C ILE A 91 -6.08 -3.63 -18.42
N ARG A 92 -7.00 -4.59 -18.52
CA ARG A 92 -8.42 -4.36 -18.20
C ARG A 92 -8.59 -4.05 -16.72
N THR A 93 -9.42 -3.08 -16.36
CA THR A 93 -9.57 -2.64 -14.97
C THR A 93 -10.98 -2.85 -14.42
N THR A 94 -11.97 -2.11 -14.94
CA THR A 94 -13.33 -2.02 -14.40
C THR A 94 -13.94 -3.38 -14.02
N GLY A 95 -14.33 -3.50 -12.75
CA GLY A 95 -15.02 -4.68 -12.20
C GLY A 95 -14.09 -5.79 -11.71
N ARG A 96 -12.76 -5.61 -11.77
CA ARG A 96 -11.78 -6.59 -11.31
C ARG A 96 -11.20 -6.18 -9.96
N ALA A 97 -10.86 -7.17 -9.14
CA ALA A 97 -10.13 -6.95 -7.90
C ALA A 97 -8.75 -6.33 -8.15
N GLU A 98 -8.27 -5.56 -7.18
CA GLU A 98 -6.96 -4.91 -7.22
C GLU A 98 -5.84 -5.93 -7.48
N ALA A 99 -5.84 -7.04 -6.75
CA ALA A 99 -4.81 -8.07 -6.86
C ALA A 99 -4.78 -8.74 -8.24
N THR A 100 -5.93 -8.91 -8.90
CA THR A 100 -5.97 -9.47 -10.25
C THR A 100 -5.35 -8.51 -11.28
N ILE A 101 -5.57 -7.20 -11.13
CA ILE A 101 -4.99 -6.17 -11.99
C ILE A 101 -3.47 -6.07 -11.77
N LEU A 102 -3.05 -6.07 -10.50
CA LEU A 102 -1.64 -6.00 -10.13
C LEU A 102 -0.87 -7.28 -10.53
N ALA A 103 -1.52 -8.45 -10.50
CA ALA A 103 -0.95 -9.70 -11.02
C ALA A 103 -0.68 -9.64 -12.53
N ASP A 104 -1.54 -8.96 -13.30
CA ASP A 104 -1.27 -8.73 -14.73
C ASP A 104 -0.01 -7.86 -14.92
N ILE A 105 0.21 -6.85 -14.08
CA ILE A 105 1.47 -6.06 -14.12
C ILE A 105 2.67 -6.96 -13.86
N ALA A 106 2.62 -7.71 -12.75
CA ALA A 106 3.69 -8.60 -12.32
C ALA A 106 4.05 -9.64 -13.39
N HIS A 107 3.04 -10.24 -14.02
CA HIS A 107 3.27 -11.27 -15.02
C HIS A 107 3.63 -10.70 -16.40
N GLN A 108 2.80 -9.80 -16.94
CA GLN A 108 2.90 -9.37 -18.34
C GLN A 108 4.07 -8.40 -18.58
N PHE A 109 4.42 -7.58 -17.58
CA PHE A 109 5.41 -6.51 -17.73
C PHE A 109 6.70 -6.77 -16.93
N TRP A 110 6.59 -7.46 -15.80
CA TRP A 110 7.75 -7.83 -14.97
C TRP A 110 8.22 -9.26 -15.18
N HIS A 111 7.50 -10.04 -16.00
CA HIS A 111 7.82 -11.41 -16.37
C HIS A 111 7.99 -12.37 -15.17
N ILE A 112 7.25 -12.10 -14.08
CA ILE A 112 7.20 -13.00 -12.93
C ILE A 112 6.36 -14.23 -13.32
N PRO A 113 6.86 -15.46 -13.16
CA PRO A 113 6.12 -16.68 -13.47
C PRO A 113 4.83 -16.80 -12.65
N HIS A 114 3.77 -17.37 -13.23
CA HIS A 114 2.47 -17.51 -12.54
C HIS A 114 2.59 -18.29 -11.23
N GLU A 115 3.44 -19.32 -11.17
CA GLU A 115 3.68 -20.12 -9.96
C GLU A 115 4.34 -19.33 -8.81
N LYS A 116 4.91 -18.16 -9.09
CA LYS A 116 5.49 -17.25 -8.10
C LYS A 116 4.54 -16.13 -7.69
N ILE A 117 3.35 -16.02 -8.29
CA ILE A 117 2.38 -14.98 -7.96
C ILE A 117 1.24 -15.59 -7.15
N TRP A 118 1.10 -15.18 -5.89
CA TRP A 118 0.02 -15.61 -5.01
C TRP A 118 -1.03 -14.50 -4.93
N ILE A 119 -2.26 -14.79 -5.35
CA ILE A 119 -3.32 -13.79 -5.45
C ILE A 119 -4.29 -13.95 -4.27
N GLU A 120 -4.48 -12.87 -3.53
CA GLU A 120 -5.55 -12.71 -2.55
C GLU A 120 -6.44 -11.54 -2.98
N ASP A 121 -7.64 -11.83 -3.49
CA ASP A 121 -8.51 -10.88 -4.20
C ASP A 121 -9.85 -10.60 -3.48
N GLN A 122 -9.93 -10.90 -2.18
CA GLN A 122 -11.15 -10.76 -1.37
C GLN A 122 -11.10 -9.63 -0.35
N SER A 123 -9.92 -9.14 0.03
CA SER A 123 -9.75 -8.06 1.01
C SER A 123 -10.38 -6.73 0.57
N THR A 124 -11.08 -6.07 1.48
CA THR A 124 -11.76 -4.78 1.20
C THR A 124 -11.10 -3.57 1.87
N ASN A 125 -10.13 -3.81 2.77
CA ASN A 125 -9.44 -2.79 3.54
C ASN A 125 -8.07 -3.29 4.03
N CYS A 126 -7.25 -2.36 4.54
CA CYS A 126 -5.90 -2.63 5.03
C CYS A 126 -5.82 -3.72 6.12
N GLY A 127 -6.84 -3.81 6.99
CA GLY A 127 -6.92 -4.86 8.01
C GLY A 127 -7.06 -6.24 7.38
N GLU A 128 -7.97 -6.37 6.43
CA GLU A 128 -8.16 -7.61 5.68
C GLU A 128 -6.97 -7.96 4.80
N ASN A 129 -6.28 -6.96 4.21
CA ASN A 129 -5.06 -7.24 3.46
C ASN A 129 -4.04 -7.98 4.32
N ALA A 130 -3.77 -7.49 5.53
CA ALA A 130 -2.85 -8.13 6.46
C ALA A 130 -3.35 -9.53 6.89
N ARG A 131 -4.63 -9.62 7.30
CA ARG A 131 -5.21 -10.88 7.79
C ARG A 131 -5.20 -11.99 6.75
N PHE A 132 -5.63 -11.68 5.53
CA PHE A 132 -5.71 -12.66 4.46
C PHE A 132 -4.33 -13.00 3.89
N SER A 133 -3.39 -12.04 3.85
CA SER A 133 -1.99 -12.34 3.53
C SER A 133 -1.39 -13.33 4.53
N ILE A 134 -1.55 -13.09 5.83
CA ILE A 134 -1.08 -14.01 6.89
C ILE A 134 -1.71 -15.40 6.74
N ALA A 135 -3.03 -15.47 6.48
CA ALA A 135 -3.72 -16.73 6.28
C ALA A 135 -3.20 -17.51 5.06
N LEU A 136 -2.82 -16.81 3.98
CA LEU A 136 -2.25 -17.42 2.78
C LEU A 136 -0.80 -17.89 3.00
N LEU A 137 0.01 -17.09 3.71
CA LEU A 137 1.36 -17.49 4.10
C LEU A 137 1.37 -18.76 4.97
N ASN A 138 0.40 -18.91 5.87
CA ASN A 138 0.26 -20.10 6.72
C ASN A 138 -0.15 -21.37 5.94
N GLN A 139 -0.59 -21.21 4.68
CA GLN A 139 -0.92 -22.34 3.78
C GLN A 139 0.22 -22.68 2.83
N ALA A 140 1.32 -21.90 2.83
CA ALA A 140 2.45 -22.15 1.96
C ALA A 140 3.15 -23.48 2.31
N VAL A 141 3.60 -24.19 1.27
CA VAL A 141 4.34 -25.45 1.42
C VAL A 141 5.68 -25.21 2.12
N GLU A 142 6.36 -24.13 1.75
CA GLU A 142 7.59 -23.67 2.39
C GLU A 142 7.28 -22.55 3.38
N ARG A 143 7.89 -22.63 4.55
CA ARG A 143 7.69 -21.65 5.61
C ARG A 143 8.39 -20.34 5.28
N VAL A 144 7.62 -19.25 5.28
CA VAL A 144 8.13 -17.88 5.13
C VAL A 144 8.58 -17.36 6.50
N HIS A 145 9.86 -17.04 6.64
CA HIS A 145 10.46 -16.53 7.88
C HIS A 145 10.63 -15.01 7.86
N THR A 146 10.82 -14.42 6.68
CA THR A 146 10.88 -12.97 6.49
C THR A 146 10.06 -12.58 5.27
N ALA A 147 9.22 -11.55 5.41
CA ALA A 147 8.45 -11.00 4.31
C ALA A 147 8.61 -9.48 4.22
N ILE A 148 8.78 -8.97 3.00
CA ILE A 148 8.80 -7.53 2.72
C ILE A 148 7.37 -7.09 2.41
N VAL A 149 6.83 -6.16 3.18
CA VAL A 149 5.53 -5.54 2.95
C VAL A 149 5.73 -4.26 2.15
N VAL A 150 5.07 -4.19 1.01
CA VAL A 150 5.07 -3.06 0.08
C VAL A 150 3.67 -2.48 -0.02
N GLN A 151 3.54 -1.21 0.31
CA GLN A 151 2.28 -0.46 0.33
C GLN A 151 2.55 1.00 -0.06
N ASP A 152 1.50 1.70 -0.49
CA ASP A 152 1.45 3.15 -0.63
C ASP A 152 2.19 3.83 0.54
N PRO A 153 3.21 4.68 0.28
CA PRO A 153 4.01 5.31 1.32
C PRO A 153 3.18 6.03 2.40
N THR A 154 2.00 6.55 2.08
CA THR A 154 1.14 7.22 3.08
C THR A 154 0.56 6.23 4.09
N MET A 155 0.31 4.98 3.69
CA MET A 155 -0.34 3.95 4.51
C MET A 155 0.64 2.89 5.07
N GLN A 156 1.89 2.88 4.61
CA GLN A 156 2.90 1.87 4.95
C GLN A 156 3.02 1.65 6.46
N ARG A 157 3.17 2.71 7.27
CA ARG A 157 3.27 2.59 8.74
C ARG A 157 2.06 1.90 9.37
N ARG A 158 0.83 2.28 8.96
CA ARG A 158 -0.39 1.65 9.48
C ARG A 158 -0.50 0.19 9.06
N THR A 159 -0.14 -0.13 7.82
CA THR A 159 -0.09 -1.52 7.34
C THR A 159 0.90 -2.34 8.16
N MET A 160 2.11 -1.84 8.41
CA MET A 160 3.11 -2.53 9.23
C MET A 160 2.67 -2.72 10.68
N ALA A 161 2.05 -1.70 11.29
CA ALA A 161 1.46 -1.83 12.62
C ALA A 161 0.35 -2.90 12.65
N THR A 162 -0.44 -3.00 11.58
CA THR A 162 -1.50 -4.01 11.45
C THR A 162 -0.94 -5.43 11.40
N PHE A 163 0.07 -5.67 10.55
CA PHE A 163 0.74 -6.98 10.48
C PHE A 163 1.32 -7.40 11.84
N ARG A 164 2.09 -6.51 12.47
CA ARG A 164 2.68 -6.75 13.81
C ARG A 164 1.61 -7.03 14.86
N ARG A 165 0.50 -6.29 14.85
CA ARG A 165 -0.61 -6.48 15.79
C ARG A 165 -1.32 -7.83 15.61
N MET A 166 -1.46 -8.30 14.37
CA MET A 166 -2.12 -9.57 14.05
C MET A 166 -1.25 -10.77 14.39
N THR A 167 0.06 -10.65 14.21
CA THR A 167 0.99 -11.73 14.58
C THR A 167 1.35 -11.70 16.06
N GLY A 168 1.34 -10.53 16.71
CA GLY A 168 1.72 -10.38 18.11
C GLY A 168 3.08 -11.02 18.40
N ASP A 169 3.14 -11.76 19.51
CA ASP A 169 4.33 -12.51 19.96
C ASP A 169 4.37 -13.95 19.39
N ASN A 170 3.64 -14.25 18.31
CA ASN A 170 3.67 -15.57 17.70
C ASN A 170 5.10 -15.87 17.21
N PRO A 171 5.82 -16.86 17.80
CA PRO A 171 7.19 -17.17 17.41
C PRO A 171 7.27 -17.75 15.99
N ASP A 172 6.14 -18.23 15.46
CA ASP A 172 6.07 -18.77 14.11
C ASP A 172 5.75 -17.73 13.04
N ALA A 173 5.46 -16.49 13.43
CA ALA A 173 5.18 -15.43 12.48
C ALA A 173 6.43 -14.98 11.71
N PRO A 174 6.28 -14.61 10.42
CA PRO A 174 7.36 -14.00 9.67
C PRO A 174 7.82 -12.69 10.31
N ARG A 175 9.12 -12.40 10.20
CA ARG A 175 9.66 -11.06 10.40
C ARG A 175 9.15 -10.15 9.28
N TRP A 176 8.43 -9.09 9.65
CA TRP A 176 7.91 -8.09 8.72
C TRP A 176 8.95 -6.99 8.47
N LEU A 177 9.41 -6.87 7.22
CA LEU A 177 10.23 -5.76 6.74
C LEU A 177 9.38 -4.78 5.92
N SER A 178 9.66 -3.49 6.03
CA SER A 178 8.88 -2.42 5.39
C SER A 178 9.63 -1.82 4.22
N TYR A 179 9.02 -1.80 3.03
CA TYR A 179 9.57 -1.12 1.87
C TYR A 179 8.48 -0.50 0.98
N PRO A 180 8.23 0.81 1.04
CA PRO A 180 7.21 1.46 0.21
C PRO A 180 7.69 1.77 -1.23
N GLY A 181 8.98 1.53 -1.53
CA GLY A 181 9.62 1.85 -2.81
C GLY A 181 10.30 3.22 -2.86
N PHE A 182 9.73 4.23 -2.18
CA PHE A 182 10.32 5.57 -2.07
C PHE A 182 9.74 6.35 -0.89
N VAL A 183 10.44 7.42 -0.49
CA VAL A 183 9.93 8.41 0.47
C VAL A 183 9.41 9.63 -0.30
N PRO A 184 8.11 9.96 -0.22
CA PRO A 184 7.55 11.12 -0.92
C PRO A 184 8.08 12.43 -0.34
N GLN A 185 8.47 13.35 -1.21
CA GLN A 185 8.95 14.67 -0.85
C GLN A 185 8.28 15.73 -1.74
N LEU A 186 7.72 16.76 -1.12
CA LEU A 186 7.18 17.93 -1.78
C LEU A 186 8.16 19.11 -1.72
N GLY A 187 8.03 20.01 -2.68
CA GLY A 187 8.65 21.32 -2.64
C GLY A 187 7.92 22.32 -3.52
N ASN A 188 8.20 23.61 -3.32
CA ASN A 188 7.70 24.65 -4.21
C ASN A 188 8.54 24.68 -5.51
N ASN A 189 7.88 24.79 -6.64
CA ASN A 189 8.50 25.05 -7.93
C ASN A 189 7.64 26.07 -8.71
N ALA A 190 8.25 27.19 -9.10
CA ALA A 190 7.54 28.36 -9.62
C ALA A 190 6.35 28.73 -8.69
N ASP A 191 5.14 28.75 -9.22
CA ASP A 191 3.92 29.14 -8.50
C ASP A 191 3.11 27.94 -7.98
N SER A 192 3.73 26.76 -7.85
CA SER A 192 3.02 25.56 -7.38
C SER A 192 3.83 24.62 -6.49
N VAL A 193 3.13 23.73 -5.79
CA VAL A 193 3.75 22.59 -5.09
C VAL A 193 3.84 21.40 -6.02
N ILE A 194 4.99 20.73 -6.02
CA ILE A 194 5.25 19.51 -6.81
C ILE A 194 5.92 18.43 -5.94
N PHE A 195 5.87 17.19 -6.43
CA PHE A 195 6.79 16.16 -5.94
C PHE A 195 8.20 16.41 -6.46
N ILE A 196 9.18 16.35 -5.56
CA ILE A 196 10.61 16.41 -5.90
C ILE A 196 11.08 15.07 -6.49
N ASN A 197 10.46 13.97 -6.06
CA ASN A 197 10.71 12.64 -6.61
C ASN A 197 10.48 12.65 -8.13
N GLN A 198 11.52 12.32 -8.90
CA GLN A 198 11.45 12.22 -10.36
C GLN A 198 10.82 10.88 -10.78
N LEU A 199 9.59 10.63 -10.34
CA LEU A 199 8.84 9.40 -10.55
C LEU A 199 7.50 9.71 -11.24
N GLN A 200 7.07 8.84 -12.15
CA GLN A 200 5.75 8.92 -12.77
C GLN A 200 4.73 8.09 -11.97
N GLY A 201 3.43 8.35 -12.18
CA GLY A 201 2.37 7.59 -11.52
C GLY A 201 2.23 7.87 -10.02
N LEU A 202 2.69 9.04 -9.57
CA LEU A 202 2.41 9.57 -8.24
C LEU A 202 0.99 10.15 -8.17
N TRP A 203 0.47 10.32 -6.96
CA TRP A 203 -0.81 10.99 -6.75
C TRP A 203 -0.77 12.46 -7.19
N PRO A 204 -1.92 13.06 -7.50
CA PRO A 204 -2.08 14.50 -7.38
C PRO A 204 -1.73 14.98 -5.97
N VAL A 205 -1.17 16.19 -5.83
CA VAL A 205 -0.72 16.74 -4.53
C VAL A 205 -1.87 16.78 -3.53
N GLU A 206 -3.07 17.19 -3.95
CA GLU A 206 -4.28 17.25 -3.13
C GLU A 206 -4.62 15.88 -2.54
N ARG A 207 -4.50 14.83 -3.36
CA ARG A 207 -4.80 13.45 -2.96
C ARG A 207 -3.77 12.95 -1.96
N TYR A 208 -2.48 13.21 -2.21
CA TYR A 208 -1.42 12.85 -1.28
C TYR A 208 -1.60 13.54 0.08
N LEU A 209 -1.87 14.85 0.10
CA LEU A 209 -2.12 15.57 1.34
C LEU A 209 -3.34 15.03 2.09
N SER A 210 -4.43 14.73 1.38
CA SER A 210 -5.63 14.12 1.97
C SER A 210 -5.35 12.76 2.61
N LEU A 211 -4.55 11.91 1.95
CA LEU A 211 -4.13 10.62 2.49
C LEU A 211 -3.23 10.81 3.72
N LEU A 212 -2.18 11.61 3.59
CA LEU A 212 -1.22 11.91 4.65
C LEU A 212 -1.90 12.40 5.93
N THR A 213 -2.77 13.42 5.82
CA THR A 213 -3.48 13.94 7.00
C THR A 213 -4.54 12.99 7.52
N GLY A 214 -5.14 12.16 6.67
CA GLY A 214 -6.14 11.16 7.05
C GLY A 214 -5.55 9.99 7.84
N GLU A 215 -4.26 9.71 7.70
CA GLU A 215 -3.56 8.64 8.44
C GLU A 215 -3.18 9.04 9.86
N LEU A 216 -2.92 10.33 10.11
CA LEU A 216 -2.56 10.84 11.43
C LEU A 216 -3.56 10.50 12.54
N PRO A 217 -4.87 10.78 12.41
CA PRO A 217 -5.84 10.43 13.46
C PRO A 217 -5.97 8.91 13.63
N ARG A 218 -5.84 8.12 12.55
CA ARG A 218 -5.91 6.65 12.61
C ARG A 218 -4.72 6.06 13.39
N LEU A 219 -3.54 6.66 13.26
CA LEU A 219 -2.31 6.20 13.92
C LEU A 219 -2.13 6.74 15.33
N ARG A 220 -2.96 7.70 15.76
CA ARG A 220 -2.97 8.20 17.13
C ARG A 220 -3.50 7.12 18.06
N ASP A 221 -2.89 6.94 19.22
CA ASP A 221 -3.33 5.95 20.22
C ASP A 221 -4.20 6.63 21.28
N ASP A 222 -5.40 7.01 20.90
CA ASP A 222 -6.45 7.55 21.76
C ASP A 222 -7.82 6.96 21.40
N SER A 223 -8.90 7.40 22.05
CA SER A 223 -10.25 6.85 21.89
C SER A 223 -10.78 6.84 20.45
N ASP A 224 -10.24 7.69 19.58
CA ASP A 224 -10.70 7.88 18.19
C ASP A 224 -9.75 7.24 17.15
N GLY A 225 -8.60 6.72 17.59
CA GLY A 225 -7.60 6.11 16.73
C GLY A 225 -7.72 4.59 16.60
N TYR A 226 -6.86 3.97 15.79
CA TYR A 226 -6.87 2.52 15.54
C TYR A 226 -5.95 1.73 16.48
N GLY A 227 -5.34 2.43 17.45
CA GLY A 227 -4.47 1.85 18.47
C GLY A 227 -5.25 1.12 19.58
N PRO A 228 -4.53 0.50 20.54
CA PRO A 228 -5.13 -0.16 21.69
C PRO A 228 -6.12 0.70 22.50
N ALA A 229 -5.93 2.02 22.55
CA ALA A 229 -6.78 2.93 23.32
C ALA A 229 -8.08 3.36 22.59
N GLY A 230 -8.25 3.02 21.31
CA GLY A 230 -9.30 3.57 20.45
C GLY A 230 -10.30 2.56 19.90
N GLU A 231 -10.80 2.83 18.69
CA GLU A 231 -11.41 1.81 17.85
C GLU A 231 -10.33 0.80 17.55
N ILE A 232 -10.20 -0.18 18.43
CA ILE A 232 -9.33 -1.31 18.25
C ILE A 232 -9.44 -1.72 16.77
N LEU A 233 -8.34 -2.11 16.13
CA LEU A 233 -8.34 -3.05 15.00
C LEU A 233 -8.99 -4.40 15.40
N SER A 234 -10.10 -4.35 16.13
CA SER A 234 -10.99 -5.40 16.56
C SER A 234 -11.79 -5.73 15.33
N PHE A 235 -11.66 -6.99 14.94
CA PHE A 235 -12.61 -7.90 14.32
C PHE A 235 -14.08 -7.47 14.10
N THR A 236 -14.61 -6.47 14.80
CA THR A 236 -16.01 -6.06 14.82
C THR A 236 -16.38 -5.00 13.75
N LEU A 237 -15.47 -4.12 13.31
CA LEU A 237 -15.81 -3.17 12.22
C LEU A 237 -15.78 -3.81 10.82
N ILE A 238 -15.24 -5.02 10.70
CA ILE A 238 -15.24 -5.83 9.46
C ILE A 238 -16.68 -6.24 9.06
N PHE A 239 -17.65 -6.25 10.00
CA PHE A 239 -19.02 -6.68 9.72
C PHE A 239 -20.04 -5.55 9.47
N ARG A 240 -19.73 -4.28 9.77
CA ARG A 240 -20.76 -3.22 9.71
C ARG A 240 -21.11 -2.70 8.32
N GLN A 241 -20.34 -3.01 7.27
CA GLN A 241 -20.69 -2.60 5.90
C GLN A 241 -21.65 -3.55 5.15
N LYS A 242 -21.95 -4.77 5.66
CA LYS A 242 -22.91 -5.68 5.01
C LYS A 242 -24.37 -5.54 5.49
N SER A 243 -24.64 -4.83 6.58
CA SER A 243 -26.01 -4.78 7.15
C SER A 243 -26.85 -3.56 6.74
N SER A 244 -26.35 -2.63 5.92
CA SER A 244 -27.12 -1.43 5.52
C SER A 244 -27.82 -1.52 4.15
N MET A 245 -27.78 -2.66 3.45
CA MET A 245 -28.43 -2.81 2.13
C MET A 245 -29.56 -3.85 2.07
N HIS A 246 -30.11 -4.32 3.21
CA HIS A 246 -31.29 -5.20 3.23
C HIS A 246 -32.34 -4.71 4.23
N GLY A 247 -32.82 -3.48 4.01
CA GLY A 247 -33.87 -2.87 4.82
C GLY A 247 -34.72 -1.92 4.01
N LYS A 248 -35.56 -2.47 3.13
CA LYS A 248 -36.87 -1.94 2.69
C LYS A 248 -37.51 -2.98 1.76
N ARG A 249 -38.30 -3.87 2.37
CA ARG A 249 -39.50 -4.39 1.71
C ARG A 249 -40.59 -3.34 1.87
#